data_AF-A0A7C0UYG5-F1
#
_entry.id   AF-A0A7C0UYG5-F1
#
_cell.length_a   1.000
_cell.length_b   1.000
_cell.length_c   1.000
_cell.angle_alpha   90.00
_cell.angle_beta   90.00
_cell.angle_gamma   90.00
#
_symmetry.space_group_name_H-M   'P 1'
#
loop_
_entity.id
_entity.type
_entity.pdbx_description
1 polymer ?
#
loop_
_entity_poly.entity_id
_entity_poly.type
_entity_poly.pdbx_seq_one_letter_code
_entity_poly.pdbx_strand_id
1 'polypeptide(L)'
;EVFTVEKRGGKDANVLRGTVERVSFEGNNIRYEVRLENEDLIVIVRPSLLEKWLTVGEKVYVRFPADKCKVFAYPSAGLTEELAVE
;
A
#
# COMPACT_ATOMS: atom_id res chain seq x y z
N GLU A 1 5.54 -8.66 -7.67
CA GLU A 1 5.07 -7.71 -6.64
C GLU A 1 3.91 -6.87 -7.22
N VAL A 2 2.99 -6.40 -6.36
CA VAL A 2 1.85 -5.54 -6.72
C VAL A 2 2.15 -4.09 -6.37
N PHE A 3 2.85 -3.86 -5.26
CA PHE A 3 3.31 -2.54 -4.85
C PHE A 3 4.84 -2.45 -4.98
N THR A 4 5.33 -1.37 -5.56
CA THR A 4 6.76 -1.02 -5.63
C THR A 4 6.99 0.23 -4.80
N VAL A 5 8.07 0.26 -4.01
CA VAL A 5 8.42 1.42 -3.19
C VAL A 5 9.62 2.15 -3.79
N GLU A 6 9.45 3.44 -4.07
CA GLU A 6 10.49 4.30 -4.63
C GLU A 6 10.87 5.43 -3.67
N LYS A 7 12.14 5.86 -3.71
CA LYS A 7 12.66 6.98 -2.89
C LYS A 7 12.47 8.36 -3.53
N ARG A 8 12.06 8.41 -4.79
CA ARG A 8 11.77 9.65 -5.54
C ARG A 8 10.44 9.50 -6.24
N GLY A 9 9.62 10.54 -6.21
CA GLY A 9 8.35 10.56 -6.94
C GLY A 9 8.59 10.69 -8.44
N GLY A 10 8.12 9.70 -9.21
CA GLY A 10 7.93 9.83 -10.66
C GLY A 10 6.68 10.63 -11.01
N LYS A 11 6.51 10.97 -12.30
CA LYS A 11 5.29 11.60 -12.85
C LYS A 11 4.18 10.58 -13.21
N ASP A 12 4.27 9.37 -12.68
CA ASP A 12 3.32 8.31 -13.02
C ASP A 12 1.99 8.48 -12.27
N ALA A 13 0.90 8.13 -12.94
CA ALA A 13 -0.47 8.38 -12.45
C ALA A 13 -0.84 7.59 -11.19
N ASN A 14 -0.14 6.49 -10.88
CA ASN A 14 -0.47 5.58 -9.78
C ASN A 14 0.63 5.57 -8.71
N VAL A 15 0.88 6.73 -8.10
CA VAL A 15 1.87 6.91 -7.05
C VAL A 15 1.21 7.56 -5.83
N LEU A 16 1.28 6.88 -4.69
CA LEU A 16 0.75 7.35 -3.40
C LEU A 16 1.92 7.67 -2.47
N ARG A 17 1.81 8.76 -1.74
CA ARG A 17 2.83 9.19 -0.76
C ARG A 17 2.45 8.70 0.62
N GLY A 18 3.43 8.24 1.38
CA GLY A 18 3.20 7.80 2.75
C GLY A 18 4.46 7.69 3.59
N THR A 19 4.28 7.27 4.83
CA THR A 19 5.35 7.04 5.81
C THR A 19 5.21 5.63 6.37
N VAL A 20 6.32 4.91 6.48
CA VAL A 20 6.33 3.57 7.08
C VAL A 20 6.03 3.69 8.58
N GLU A 21 4.89 3.17 9.03
CA GLU A 21 4.51 3.12 10.45
C GLU A 21 5.08 1.88 11.14
N ARG A 22 5.07 0.73 10.45
CA ARG A 22 5.49 -0.55 11.04
C ARG A 22 6.23 -1.42 10.03
N VAL A 23 7.20 -2.18 10.55
CA VAL A 23 7.93 -3.22 9.83
C VAL A 23 7.87 -4.51 10.64
N SER A 24 7.43 -5.60 10.04
CA SER A 24 7.33 -6.92 10.68
C SER A 24 7.96 -7.99 9.80
N PHE A 25 8.85 -8.81 10.38
CA PHE A 25 9.43 -9.96 9.71
C PHE A 25 8.54 -11.19 9.90
N GLU A 26 8.10 -11.80 8.80
CA GLU A 26 7.18 -12.95 8.76
C GLU A 26 7.88 -14.16 8.11
N GLY A 27 9.16 -14.37 8.44
CA GLY A 27 9.97 -15.46 7.89
C GLY A 27 10.52 -15.15 6.49
N ASN A 28 9.78 -15.54 5.45
CA ASN A 28 10.25 -15.33 4.07
C ASN A 28 9.91 -13.94 3.52
N ASN A 29 9.04 -13.22 4.23
CA ASN A 29 8.57 -11.89 3.84
C ASN A 29 8.77 -10.88 4.95
N ILE A 30 8.79 -9.62 4.56
CA ILE A 30 8.71 -8.47 5.43
C ILE A 30 7.44 -7.72 5.06
N ARG A 31 6.60 -7.50 6.07
CA ARG A 31 5.38 -6.72 5.98
C ARG A 31 5.67 -5.29 6.42
N TYR A 32 5.37 -4.35 5.55
CA TYR A 32 5.44 -2.92 5.80
C TYR A 32 4.02 -2.37 5.86
N GLU A 33 3.71 -1.65 6.93
CA GLU A 33 2.47 -0.87 7.04
C GLU A 33 2.83 0.59 6.80
N VAL A 34 2.23 1.17 5.78
CA VAL A 34 2.50 2.53 5.31
C VAL A 34 1.24 3.36 5.50
N ARG A 35 1.34 4.40 6.31
CA ARG A 35 0.31 5.43 6.44
C ARG A 35 0.42 6.39 5.27
N LEU A 36 -0.62 6.50 4.49
CA LEU A 36 -0.72 7.45 3.39
C LEU A 36 -1.03 8.86 3.90
N GLU A 37 -0.79 9.88 3.08
CA GLU A 37 -1.13 11.28 3.40
C GLU A 37 -2.64 11.51 3.64
N ASN A 38 -3.51 10.63 3.14
CA ASN A 38 -4.95 10.65 3.38
C ASN A 38 -5.37 9.84 4.61
N GLU A 39 -4.42 9.45 5.46
CA GLU A 39 -4.59 8.62 6.65
C GLU A 39 -4.99 7.16 6.39
N ASP A 40 -5.13 6.72 5.15
CA ASP A 40 -5.34 5.29 4.87
C ASP A 40 -4.08 4.47 5.16
N LEU A 41 -4.27 3.20 5.52
CA LEU A 41 -3.18 2.26 5.75
C LEU A 41 -3.04 1.31 4.57
N ILE A 42 -1.87 1.31 3.93
CA ILE A 42 -1.50 0.31 2.92
C ILE A 42 -0.52 -0.69 3.50
N VAL A 43 -0.67 -1.94 3.07
CA VAL A 43 0.21 -3.05 3.41
C VAL A 43 1.04 -3.44 2.20
N ILE A 44 2.36 -3.48 2.36
CA ILE A 44 3.29 -3.91 1.34
C ILE A 44 4.05 -5.13 1.87
N VAL A 45 4.02 -6.22 1.11
CA VAL A 45 4.75 -7.45 1.43
C VAL A 45 5.90 -7.60 0.44
N ARG A 46 7.14 -7.68 0.94
CA ARG A 46 8.34 -7.89 0.12
C ARG A 46 9.15 -9.10 0.63
N PRO A 47 9.87 -9.82 -0.24
CA PRO A 47 10.76 -10.89 0.21
C PRO A 47 11.82 -10.41 1.21
N SER A 48 12.16 -11.23 2.20
CA SER A 48 13.11 -10.85 3.26
C SER A 48 14.57 -10.79 2.79
N LEU A 49 14.91 -11.49 1.71
CA LEU A 49 16.26 -11.56 1.11
C LEU A 49 16.67 -10.31 0.31
N LEU A 50 15.86 -9.25 0.31
CA LEU A 50 16.18 -8.02 -0.42
C LEU A 50 17.28 -7.22 0.31
N GLU A 51 18.22 -6.68 -0.46
CA GLU A 51 19.40 -5.96 0.06
C GLU A 51 19.07 -4.69 0.86
N LYS A 52 17.87 -4.12 0.71
CA LYS A 52 17.46 -2.87 1.37
C LYS A 52 16.06 -2.95 1.93
N TRP A 53 15.98 -2.96 3.26
CA TRP A 53 14.73 -2.86 4.01
C TRP A 53 14.34 -1.40 4.18
N LEU A 54 13.04 -1.14 4.26
CA LEU A 54 12.54 0.18 4.67
C LEU A 54 12.57 0.26 6.19
N THR A 55 12.70 1.48 6.71
CA THR A 55 12.72 1.73 8.16
C THR A 55 11.46 2.47 8.61
N VAL A 56 11.06 2.28 9.87
CA VAL A 56 9.95 3.05 10.46
C VAL A 56 10.29 4.54 10.42
N GLY A 57 9.32 5.36 10.00
CA GLY A 57 9.49 6.79 9.79
C GLY A 57 10.02 7.18 8.40
N GLU A 58 10.41 6.22 7.57
CA GLU A 58 10.88 6.50 6.20
C GLU A 58 9.71 6.97 5.32
N LYS A 59 9.90 8.12 4.66
CA LYS A 59 8.96 8.63 3.66
C LYS A 59 9.13 7.89 2.34
N VAL A 60 8.03 7.41 1.80
CA VAL A 60 8.02 6.50 0.65
C VAL A 60 7.00 6.93 -0.41
N TYR A 61 7.29 6.57 -1.65
CA TYR A 61 6.33 6.62 -2.76
C TYR A 61 5.91 5.19 -3.10
N VAL A 62 4.63 4.89 -2.93
CA VAL A 62 4.02 3.59 -3.22
C VAL A 62 3.43 3.61 -4.62
N ARG A 63 4.02 2.84 -5.53
CA ARG A 63 3.55 2.67 -6.91
C ARG A 63 2.77 1.37 -7.05
N PHE A 64 1.70 1.39 -7.84
CA PHE A 64 0.96 0.18 -8.20
C PHE A 64 0.56 0.18 -9.69
N PRO A 65 0.61 -0.98 -10.37
CA PRO A 65 0.29 -1.06 -11.79
C PRO A 65 -1.24 -1.16 -11.97
N ALA A 66 -1.77 -0.40 -12.93
CA ALA A 66 -3.23 -0.27 -13.13
C ALA A 66 -3.91 -1.60 -13.49
N ASP A 67 -3.21 -2.48 -14.20
CA ASP A 67 -3.68 -3.81 -14.63
C ASP A 67 -3.89 -4.79 -13.46
N LYS A 68 -3.37 -4.48 -12.28
CA LYS A 68 -3.57 -5.29 -11.06
C LYS A 68 -4.61 -4.68 -10.11
N CYS A 69 -5.21 -3.55 -10.48
CA CYS A 69 -6.28 -2.94 -9.70
C CYS A 69 -7.62 -3.60 -10.00
N LYS A 70 -8.40 -3.85 -8.95
CA LYS A 70 -9.82 -4.19 -9.05
C LYS A 70 -10.62 -2.96 -8.66
N VAL A 71 -11.50 -2.52 -9.56
CA VAL A 71 -12.42 -1.40 -9.32
C VAL A 71 -13.82 -1.97 -9.23
N PHE A 72 -14.53 -1.62 -8.16
CA PHE A 72 -15.91 -2.02 -7.94
C PHE A 72 -16.81 -0.81 -8.14
N ALA A 73 -17.97 -1.02 -8.78
CA ALA A 73 -18.96 0.03 -8.91
C ALA A 73 -19.50 0.39 -7.52
N TYR A 74 -19.75 1.68 -7.29
CA TYR A 74 -20.41 2.10 -6.06
C TYR A 74 -21.82 1.49 -6.00
N PRO A 75 -22.22 0.87 -4.88
CA PRO A 75 -23.52 0.19 -4.79
C PRO A 75 -24.67 1.15 -5.05
N SER A 76 -25.67 0.72 -5.82
CA SER A 76 -26.85 1.54 -6.11
C SER A 76 -27.68 1.85 -4.86
N ALA A 77 -27.65 0.96 -3.87
CA ALA A 77 -28.34 1.12 -2.60
C ALA A 77 -27.59 2.03 -1.61
N GLY A 78 -26.30 2.31 -1.85
CA GLY A 78 -25.42 3.00 -0.91
C GLY A 78 -24.44 2.06 -0.19
N LEU A 79 -23.28 2.58 0.20
CA LEU A 79 -22.23 1.80 0.89
C LEU A 79 -22.68 1.36 2.29
N THR A 80 -23.44 2.20 2.99
CA THR A 80 -23.92 1.92 4.35
C THR A 80 -24.85 0.71 4.38
N GLU A 81 -25.74 0.63 3.40
CA GLU A 81 -26.75 -0.41 3.25
C GLU A 81 -26.12 -1.77 2.96
N GLU A 82 -25.06 -1.81 2.15
CA GLU A 82 -24.30 -3.04 1.87
C GLU A 82 -23.49 -3.51 3.08
N LEU A 83 -22.89 -2.59 3.85
CA LEU A 83 -22.10 -2.93 5.04
C LEU A 83 -22.96 -3.37 6.23
N ALA A 84 -24.24 -3.05 6.26
CA ALA A 84 -25.17 -3.42 7.34
C ALA A 84 -25.62 -4.90 7.28
N VAL A 85 -25.25 -5.63 6.23
CA VAL A 85 -25.66 -7.03 5.99
C VAL A 85 -24.61 -8.04 6.50
N GLU A 86 -23.46 -7.57 6.98
CA GLU A 86 -22.41 -8.38 7.62
C GLU A 86 -22.62 -8.55 9.13
#